data_AF-A0A960E5H6-F1
#
_entry.id   AF-A0A960E5H6-F1
#
_cell.length_a   1.000
_cell.length_b   1.000
_cell.length_c   1.000
_cell.angle_alpha   90.00
_cell.angle_beta   90.00
_cell.angle_gamma   90.00
#
_symmetry.space_group_name_H-M   'P 1'
#
loop_
_entity.id
_entity.type
_entity.pdbx_description
1 polymer ?
#
loop_
_entity_poly.entity_id
_entity_poly.type
_entity_poly.pdbx_seq_one_letter_code
_entity_poly.pdbx_strand_id
1 'polypeptide(L)'
;MDGALEYYDRNIPCLAACPVHTNAGMYVAAIADGDDEQAYLTARLPNPFASVCGRVCAAPCEDACRRGEIDRPIAIRALKRYLTEQFGPEARTGRWWEAVAGPPEVERSESIGIVGGGPAGMACAHDLRRLGYQVTVYEATDRLGGAMWLGIPEYRLDRQVLARDVQAILDLGIEVSYDTKLGTDVTLTELRERHDAVFLGIGATLGRGLDIEGSDADGVFKAIEFLINMNRGFEVSVGERVLVVGGGDVAMDAARTALRAADYDAKRGGPDADQADVEADERSSMTEALDAARTARRAGASEITVISLESREEMPAHDFEVEEAEHEGIRFVPRRGPARIVVDDGRVVGLETTKVLSVFDEEGRFSPTFDAEDRQTFDADTVILAIGQAIDLDALGPEGPETSPRRTIAIDDETGATSLSDVWSGGDAAKGPRTLIAAIADGRAAAADIHRSFGGEQVERQQGQMVQLRQFHRLEDTYDRVPRVDVPTLATGRRMGLAEVELGFTEEQARCEANRCLRCFANILLDTSKCVLCALCADVCPVDVISLVPSEEVDADRPGGTALLLDETACIRCGLCIERCPPDALSMGVWTGVGVPT
;
A
#
# COMPACT_ATOMS: atom_id res chain seq x y z
N MET A 1 -14.20 -21.29 17.53
CA MET A 1 -13.28 -20.15 17.70
C MET A 1 -13.17 -19.34 16.42
N ASP A 2 -13.27 -19.96 15.24
CA ASP A 2 -13.25 -19.24 13.94
C ASP A 2 -14.37 -18.20 13.77
N GLY A 3 -15.59 -18.47 14.26
CA GLY A 3 -16.71 -17.52 14.14
C GLY A 3 -16.58 -16.22 14.95
N ALA A 4 -15.67 -16.14 15.93
CA ALA A 4 -15.43 -14.90 16.68
C ALA A 4 -14.51 -13.94 15.92
N LEU A 5 -13.54 -14.46 15.16
CA LEU A 5 -12.69 -13.65 14.28
C LEU A 5 -13.49 -13.15 13.07
N GLU A 6 -14.31 -14.00 12.44
CA GLU A 6 -15.22 -13.60 11.36
C GLU A 6 -16.16 -12.44 11.77
N TYR A 7 -16.63 -12.45 13.02
CA TYR A 7 -17.45 -11.36 13.55
C TYR A 7 -16.70 -10.02 13.58
N TYR A 8 -15.47 -10.00 14.09
CA TYR A 8 -14.70 -8.74 14.19
C TYR A 8 -14.16 -8.30 12.84
N ASP A 9 -13.82 -9.22 11.93
CA ASP A 9 -13.39 -8.87 10.58
C ASP A 9 -14.52 -8.16 9.82
N ARG A 10 -15.76 -8.61 9.97
CA ARG A 10 -16.94 -7.95 9.37
C ARG A 10 -17.26 -6.61 10.03
N ASN A 11 -17.03 -6.48 11.34
CA ASN A 11 -17.41 -5.27 12.09
C ASN A 11 -16.34 -4.19 12.14
N ILE A 12 -15.07 -4.54 11.91
CA ILE A 12 -13.94 -3.61 11.87
C ILE A 12 -13.31 -3.68 10.48
N PRO A 13 -14.02 -3.21 9.44
CA PRO A 13 -13.66 -3.54 8.06
C PRO A 13 -12.31 -2.96 7.63
N CYS A 14 -11.92 -1.80 8.17
CA CYS A 14 -10.60 -1.21 7.91
C CYS A 14 -9.43 -2.03 8.48
N LEU A 15 -9.63 -2.74 9.60
CA LEU A 15 -8.64 -3.65 10.18
C LEU A 15 -8.55 -4.94 9.36
N ALA A 16 -9.70 -5.50 8.99
CA ALA A 16 -9.80 -6.73 8.20
C ALA A 16 -9.22 -6.58 6.79
N ALA A 17 -9.47 -5.44 6.15
CA ALA A 17 -8.97 -5.15 4.80
C ALA A 17 -7.46 -4.84 4.76
N CYS A 18 -6.86 -4.48 5.89
CA CYS A 18 -5.42 -4.23 5.94
C CYS A 18 -4.67 -5.57 5.96
N PRO A 19 -3.80 -5.89 4.97
CA PRO A 19 -3.15 -7.20 4.91
C PRO A 19 -2.24 -7.52 6.11
N VAL A 20 -1.70 -6.50 6.77
CA VAL A 20 -0.90 -6.65 8.01
C VAL A 20 -1.74 -6.46 9.28
N HIS A 21 -3.06 -6.30 9.15
CA HIS A 21 -4.00 -6.04 10.23
C HIS A 21 -3.61 -4.84 11.12
N THR A 22 -3.30 -3.70 10.49
CA THR A 22 -3.18 -2.44 11.24
C THR A 22 -4.54 -1.97 11.72
N ASN A 23 -4.67 -1.67 13.01
CA ASN A 23 -5.91 -1.16 13.58
C ASN A 23 -6.11 0.33 13.28
N ALA A 24 -6.55 0.59 12.05
CA ALA A 24 -6.77 1.94 11.55
C ALA A 24 -7.79 2.73 12.37
N GLY A 25 -8.90 2.10 12.74
CA GLY A 25 -9.92 2.75 13.55
C GLY A 25 -9.36 3.33 14.85
N MET A 26 -8.50 2.57 15.55
CA MET A 26 -7.93 3.02 16.82
C MET A 26 -6.95 4.16 16.68
N TYR A 27 -5.96 4.08 15.76
CA TYR A 27 -5.02 5.21 15.66
C TYR A 27 -5.69 6.46 15.13
N VAL A 28 -6.70 6.33 14.26
CA VAL A 28 -7.50 7.47 13.82
C VAL A 28 -8.28 8.06 15.00
N ALA A 29 -8.90 7.23 15.84
CA ALA A 29 -9.58 7.73 17.04
C ALA A 29 -8.61 8.42 18.01
N ALA A 30 -7.41 7.88 18.19
CA ALA A 30 -6.38 8.49 19.03
C ALA A 30 -5.90 9.85 18.47
N ILE A 31 -5.76 10.00 17.14
CA ILE A 31 -5.55 11.32 16.51
C ILE A 31 -6.70 12.27 16.87
N ALA A 32 -7.95 11.82 16.75
CA ALA A 32 -9.11 12.66 17.07
C ALA A 32 -9.13 13.10 18.55
N ASP A 33 -8.69 12.23 19.45
CA ASP A 33 -8.61 12.46 20.89
C ASP A 33 -7.35 13.24 21.32
N GLY A 34 -6.43 13.53 20.38
CA GLY A 34 -5.20 14.30 20.62
C GLY A 34 -4.02 13.48 21.17
N ASP A 35 -4.09 12.15 21.11
CA ASP A 35 -3.04 11.22 21.57
C ASP A 35 -2.25 10.65 20.37
N ASP A 36 -1.42 11.51 19.77
CA ASP A 36 -0.66 11.15 18.56
C ASP A 36 0.44 10.11 18.82
N GLU A 37 0.98 10.07 20.04
CA GLU A 37 1.99 9.07 20.43
C GLU A 37 1.37 7.67 20.37
N GLN A 38 0.25 7.45 21.06
CA GLN A 38 -0.44 6.16 21.04
C GLN A 38 -0.95 5.83 19.64
N ALA A 39 -1.40 6.83 18.89
CA ALA A 39 -1.81 6.66 17.50
C ALA A 39 -0.64 6.14 16.63
N TYR A 40 0.55 6.74 16.74
CA TYR A 40 1.72 6.29 16.00
C TYR A 40 2.12 4.87 16.38
N LEU A 41 2.20 4.55 17.67
CA LEU A 41 2.55 3.21 18.15
C LEU A 41 1.58 2.16 17.59
N THR A 42 0.28 2.45 17.61
CA THR A 42 -0.79 1.61 17.03
C THR A 42 -0.60 1.41 15.51
N ALA A 43 -0.28 2.47 14.77
CA ALA A 43 -0.08 2.41 13.32
C ALA A 43 1.21 1.66 12.92
N ARG A 44 2.28 1.76 13.73
CA ARG A 44 3.60 1.18 13.48
C ARG A 44 3.73 -0.27 13.92
N LEU A 45 3.01 -0.68 14.97
CA LEU A 45 3.14 -1.98 15.63
C LEU A 45 3.16 -3.19 14.65
N PRO A 46 2.21 -3.33 13.71
CA PRO A 46 2.23 -4.44 12.77
C PRO A 46 2.95 -4.11 11.44
N ASN A 47 3.45 -2.89 11.24
CA ASN A 47 3.95 -2.48 9.93
C ASN A 47 5.37 -1.91 10.01
N PRO A 48 6.42 -2.67 9.59
CA PRO A 48 7.80 -2.17 9.54
C PRO A 48 7.98 -0.93 8.66
N PHE A 49 7.09 -0.72 7.69
CA PHE A 49 7.15 0.35 6.70
C PHE A 49 5.96 1.31 6.84
N ALA A 50 5.61 1.70 8.07
CA ALA A 50 4.49 2.61 8.31
C ALA A 50 4.67 3.94 7.58
N SER A 51 5.89 4.48 7.52
CA SER A 51 6.19 5.78 6.89
C SER A 51 6.09 5.72 5.37
N VAL A 52 6.60 4.64 4.76
CA VAL A 52 6.38 4.37 3.33
C VAL A 52 4.88 4.18 3.05
N CYS A 53 4.18 3.37 3.84
CA CYS A 53 2.75 3.11 3.65
C CYS A 53 1.86 4.34 3.89
N GLY A 54 2.30 5.32 4.69
CA GLY A 54 1.64 6.62 4.80
C GLY A 54 1.65 7.41 3.50
N ARG A 55 2.57 7.11 2.58
CA ARG A 55 2.75 7.82 1.31
C ARG A 55 2.20 7.05 0.12
N VAL A 56 2.48 5.75 0.00
CA VAL A 56 2.25 5.01 -1.25
C VAL A 56 1.42 3.74 -1.11
N CYS A 57 0.79 3.52 0.05
CA CYS A 57 -0.13 2.40 0.21
C CYS A 57 -1.35 2.56 -0.71
N ALA A 58 -1.82 1.46 -1.28
CA ALA A 58 -3.11 1.35 -1.98
C ALA A 58 -4.33 1.65 -1.08
N ALA A 59 -4.12 1.72 0.23
CA ALA A 59 -5.13 2.04 1.23
C ALA A 59 -6.41 1.17 1.17
N PRO A 60 -6.31 -0.18 1.14
CA PRO A 60 -7.50 -1.06 1.11
C PRO A 60 -8.41 -0.88 2.33
N CYS A 61 -7.86 -0.33 3.43
CA CYS A 61 -8.62 0.06 4.61
C CYS A 61 -9.58 1.25 4.37
N GLU A 62 -9.29 2.11 3.40
CA GLU A 62 -10.18 3.20 2.96
C GLU A 62 -11.30 2.63 2.08
N ASP A 63 -10.99 1.73 1.14
CA ASP A 63 -11.99 1.07 0.29
C ASP A 63 -13.05 0.33 1.12
N ALA A 64 -12.60 -0.36 2.18
CA ALA A 64 -13.49 -1.08 3.09
C ALA A 64 -14.12 -0.17 4.18
N CYS A 65 -13.84 1.13 4.19
CA CYS A 65 -14.29 2.01 5.28
C CYS A 65 -15.82 2.15 5.28
N ARG A 66 -16.47 1.77 6.39
CA ARG A 66 -17.92 1.91 6.59
C ARG A 66 -18.44 3.34 6.35
N ARG A 67 -17.61 4.35 6.61
CA ARG A 67 -17.98 5.76 6.36
C ARG A 67 -18.21 6.05 4.87
N GLY A 68 -17.60 5.28 3.96
CA GLY A 68 -17.80 5.38 2.51
C GLY A 68 -19.23 5.08 2.06
N GLU A 69 -20.01 4.31 2.83
CA GLU A 69 -21.43 4.07 2.56
C GLU A 69 -22.33 5.27 2.92
N ILE A 70 -21.82 6.21 3.73
CA ILE A 70 -22.53 7.42 4.17
C ILE A 70 -22.12 8.61 3.29
N ASP A 71 -20.81 8.85 3.16
CA ASP A 71 -20.27 9.93 2.32
C ASP A 71 -18.99 9.52 1.56
N ARG A 72 -17.82 9.67 2.18
CA ARG A 72 -16.51 9.29 1.64
C ARG A 72 -15.71 8.59 2.74
N PRO A 73 -14.85 7.62 2.40
CA PRO A 73 -13.94 7.00 3.36
C PRO A 73 -13.10 8.00 4.15
N ILE A 74 -12.68 7.60 5.35
CA ILE A 74 -11.66 8.32 6.11
C ILE A 74 -10.35 8.30 5.33
N ALA A 75 -9.62 9.41 5.25
CA ALA A 75 -8.29 9.47 4.64
C ALA A 75 -7.19 8.84 5.52
N ILE A 76 -7.34 7.54 5.80
CA ILE A 76 -6.53 6.72 6.71
C ILE A 76 -5.04 6.77 6.34
N ARG A 77 -4.68 6.70 5.05
CA ARG A 77 -3.28 6.78 4.56
C ARG A 77 -2.65 8.12 4.92
N ALA A 78 -3.35 9.22 4.66
CA ALA A 78 -2.86 10.57 4.95
C ALA A 78 -2.73 10.82 6.46
N LEU A 79 -3.67 10.30 7.26
CA LEU A 79 -3.57 10.33 8.73
C LEU A 79 -2.37 9.51 9.25
N LYS A 80 -2.05 8.38 8.62
CA LYS A 80 -0.83 7.62 8.93
C LYS A 80 0.43 8.42 8.62
N ARG A 81 0.48 9.11 7.47
CA ARG A 81 1.60 10.01 7.13
C ARG A 81 1.76 11.13 8.15
N TYR A 82 0.67 11.77 8.56
CA TYR A 82 0.68 12.80 9.59
C TYR A 82 1.37 12.32 10.88
N LEU A 83 1.09 11.07 11.31
CA LEU A 83 1.76 10.47 12.46
C LEU A 83 3.24 10.17 12.19
N THR A 84 3.57 9.58 11.03
CA THR A 84 4.96 9.18 10.77
C THR A 84 5.89 10.37 10.54
N GLU A 85 5.40 11.49 10.02
CA GLU A 85 6.21 12.71 9.91
C GLU A 85 6.61 13.28 11.28
N GLN A 86 5.85 12.97 12.34
CA GLN A 86 6.14 13.42 13.70
C GLN A 86 6.89 12.40 14.55
N PHE A 87 6.65 11.10 14.35
CA PHE A 87 7.15 10.03 15.22
C PHE A 87 7.89 8.90 14.47
N GLY A 88 7.80 8.87 13.14
CA GLY A 88 8.43 7.85 12.31
C GLY A 88 9.96 7.91 12.29
N PRO A 89 10.63 6.93 11.67
CA PRO A 89 12.08 6.96 11.43
C PRO A 89 12.56 8.24 10.75
N GLU A 90 11.68 8.89 9.98
CA GLU A 90 11.94 10.18 9.35
C GLU A 90 11.93 11.38 10.28
N ALA A 91 11.35 11.26 11.47
CA ALA A 91 11.18 12.36 12.41
C ALA A 91 12.47 12.68 13.17
N ARG A 92 12.63 13.95 13.55
CA ARG A 92 13.79 14.44 14.33
C ARG A 92 13.60 14.34 15.86
N THR A 93 12.49 13.77 16.31
CA THR A 93 11.97 13.89 17.69
C THR A 93 12.27 12.69 18.60
N GLY A 94 13.03 11.69 18.12
CA GLY A 94 13.46 10.52 18.91
C GLY A 94 13.15 9.20 18.22
N ARG A 95 13.65 8.09 18.79
CA ARG A 95 13.48 6.73 18.24
C ARG A 95 12.22 6.03 18.78
N TRP A 96 11.05 6.63 18.55
CA TRP A 96 9.77 6.12 19.07
C TRP A 96 9.44 4.70 18.62
N TRP A 97 9.89 4.31 17.44
CA TRP A 97 9.69 2.96 16.91
C TRP A 97 10.41 1.87 17.72
N GLU A 98 11.48 2.18 18.47
CA GLU A 98 12.17 1.19 19.32
C GLU A 98 11.25 0.65 20.43
N ALA A 99 10.23 1.40 20.83
CA ALA A 99 9.24 0.93 21.81
C ALA A 99 8.39 -0.25 21.28
N VAL A 100 8.22 -0.37 19.96
CA VAL A 100 7.40 -1.42 19.31
C VAL A 100 8.20 -2.35 18.40
N ALA A 101 9.44 -1.98 18.08
CA ALA A 101 10.34 -2.69 17.16
C ALA A 101 11.80 -2.58 17.64
N GLY A 102 12.03 -2.76 18.95
CA GLY A 102 13.37 -2.82 19.53
C GLY A 102 14.13 -4.10 19.15
N PRO A 103 15.42 -4.19 19.52
CA PRO A 103 16.25 -5.39 19.30
C PRO A 103 15.63 -6.61 20.01
N PRO A 104 15.96 -7.83 19.58
CA PRO A 104 15.39 -9.02 20.17
C PRO A 104 15.82 -9.18 21.64
N GLU A 105 14.91 -9.69 22.45
CA GLU A 105 15.18 -10.03 23.86
C GLU A 105 15.95 -11.35 23.99
N VAL A 106 15.88 -12.21 22.97
CA VAL A 106 16.49 -13.55 22.93
C VAL A 106 17.30 -13.67 21.65
N GLU A 107 18.51 -14.23 21.73
CA GLU A 107 19.31 -14.59 20.56
C GLU A 107 19.16 -16.08 20.26
N ARG A 108 18.96 -16.40 18.98
CA ARG A 108 18.92 -17.76 18.44
C ARG A 108 20.19 -18.06 17.64
N SER A 109 20.51 -19.34 17.54
CA SER A 109 21.69 -19.81 16.79
C SER A 109 21.42 -19.99 15.31
N GLU A 110 20.15 -20.21 14.96
CA GLU A 110 19.68 -20.53 13.62
C GLU A 110 19.89 -19.33 12.68
N SER A 111 20.44 -19.61 11.49
CA SER A 111 20.76 -18.63 10.47
C SER A 111 19.77 -18.69 9.32
N ILE A 112 19.25 -17.52 8.91
CA ILE A 112 18.24 -17.40 7.86
C ILE A 112 18.77 -16.49 6.74
N GLY A 113 18.77 -17.03 5.51
CA GLY A 113 19.12 -16.29 4.31
C GLY A 113 17.87 -15.69 3.65
N ILE A 114 17.90 -14.40 3.33
CA ILE A 114 16.78 -13.70 2.67
C ILE A 114 17.25 -13.20 1.32
N VAL A 115 16.64 -13.66 0.23
CA VAL A 115 16.98 -13.22 -1.12
C VAL A 115 16.02 -12.12 -1.58
N GLY A 116 16.56 -10.93 -1.81
CA GLY A 116 15.83 -9.73 -2.22
C GLY A 116 15.48 -8.81 -1.04
N GLY A 117 16.05 -7.61 -1.05
CA GLY A 117 15.86 -6.53 -0.09
C GLY A 117 14.62 -5.66 -0.34
N GLY A 118 13.58 -6.23 -0.94
CA GLY A 118 12.30 -5.56 -1.20
C GLY A 118 11.34 -5.58 0.00
N PRO A 119 10.09 -5.13 -0.18
CA PRO A 119 9.10 -5.05 0.91
C PRO A 119 8.89 -6.37 1.67
N ALA A 120 8.72 -7.47 0.93
CA ALA A 120 8.50 -8.79 1.53
C ALA A 120 9.75 -9.31 2.25
N GLY A 121 10.93 -9.24 1.61
CA GLY A 121 12.18 -9.68 2.21
C GLY A 121 12.55 -8.90 3.46
N MET A 122 12.42 -7.57 3.42
CA MET A 122 12.72 -6.72 4.58
C MET A 122 11.70 -6.88 5.72
N ALA A 123 10.41 -7.13 5.41
CA ALA A 123 9.42 -7.43 6.43
C ALA A 123 9.68 -8.80 7.10
N CYS A 124 10.07 -9.81 6.31
CA CYS A 124 10.50 -11.10 6.81
C CYS A 124 11.75 -10.97 7.70
N ALA A 125 12.74 -10.20 7.23
CA ALA A 125 13.99 -9.93 7.96
C ALA A 125 13.72 -9.24 9.30
N HIS A 126 12.85 -8.23 9.30
CA HIS A 126 12.44 -7.51 10.50
C HIS A 126 11.81 -8.45 11.54
N ASP A 127 10.80 -9.24 11.14
CA ASP A 127 10.08 -10.10 12.08
C ASP A 127 10.97 -11.25 12.59
N LEU A 128 11.79 -11.87 11.72
CA LEU A 128 12.75 -12.90 12.15
C LEU A 128 13.83 -12.35 13.06
N ARG A 129 14.38 -11.17 12.76
CA ARG A 129 15.41 -10.59 13.62
C ARG A 129 14.86 -10.25 15.00
N ARG A 130 13.62 -9.76 15.10
CA ARG A 130 12.93 -9.54 16.38
C ARG A 130 12.67 -10.82 17.18
N LEU A 131 12.55 -11.96 16.50
CA LEU A 131 12.42 -13.28 17.11
C LEU A 131 13.77 -13.92 17.49
N GLY A 132 14.88 -13.21 17.25
CA GLY A 132 16.23 -13.59 17.69
C GLY A 132 17.10 -14.27 16.66
N TYR A 133 16.60 -14.52 15.45
CA TYR A 133 17.37 -15.22 14.41
C TYR A 133 18.55 -14.39 13.89
N GLN A 134 19.58 -15.09 13.39
CA GLN A 134 20.65 -14.46 12.64
C GLN A 134 20.22 -14.33 11.18
N VAL A 135 20.16 -13.10 10.66
CA VAL A 135 19.55 -12.82 9.36
C VAL A 135 20.56 -12.16 8.43
N THR A 136 20.73 -12.74 7.24
CA THR A 136 21.52 -12.16 6.15
C THR A 136 20.64 -11.92 4.93
N VAL A 137 20.60 -10.69 4.44
CA VAL A 137 19.88 -10.30 3.22
C VAL A 137 20.84 -10.25 2.04
N TYR A 138 20.52 -10.98 0.96
CA TYR A 138 21.22 -10.97 -0.31
C TYR A 138 20.44 -10.11 -1.31
N GLU A 139 20.99 -8.95 -1.66
CA GLU A 139 20.35 -7.97 -2.53
C GLU A 139 21.10 -7.88 -3.85
N ALA A 140 20.37 -7.96 -4.96
CA ALA A 140 20.94 -7.95 -6.31
C ALA A 140 21.48 -6.58 -6.74
N THR A 141 21.18 -5.53 -5.98
CA THR A 141 21.55 -4.15 -6.28
C THR A 141 22.45 -3.56 -5.20
N ASP A 142 22.86 -2.30 -5.39
CA ASP A 142 23.73 -1.56 -4.48
C ASP A 142 22.99 -0.99 -3.26
N ARG A 143 21.69 -1.24 -3.13
CA ARG A 143 20.83 -0.68 -2.06
C ARG A 143 19.57 -1.52 -1.82
N LEU A 144 19.03 -1.40 -0.61
CA LEU A 144 17.75 -2.03 -0.25
C LEU A 144 16.55 -1.19 -0.67
N GLY A 145 15.37 -1.81 -0.61
CA GLY A 145 14.07 -1.19 -0.89
C GLY A 145 13.31 -1.85 -2.03
N GLY A 146 14.00 -2.58 -2.92
CA GLY A 146 13.40 -3.27 -4.05
C GLY A 146 12.46 -2.36 -4.85
N ALA A 147 11.21 -2.78 -5.07
CA ALA A 147 10.21 -1.99 -5.80
C ALA A 147 9.92 -0.61 -5.18
N MET A 148 10.08 -0.41 -3.87
CA MET A 148 9.92 0.91 -3.23
C MET A 148 10.96 1.91 -3.74
N TRP A 149 12.18 1.43 -4.00
CA TRP A 149 13.25 2.26 -4.56
C TRP A 149 13.17 2.30 -6.08
N LEU A 150 13.10 1.12 -6.70
CA LEU A 150 13.31 0.94 -8.13
C LEU A 150 12.06 1.22 -8.96
N GLY A 151 10.87 0.95 -8.43
CA GLY A 151 9.60 1.10 -9.16
C GLY A 151 8.91 2.42 -8.87
N ILE A 152 8.74 2.76 -7.59
CA ILE A 152 7.97 3.93 -7.17
C ILE A 152 8.76 5.22 -7.44
N PRO A 153 8.20 6.19 -8.18
CA PRO A 153 8.84 7.47 -8.43
C PRO A 153 9.09 8.30 -7.16
N GLU A 154 10.17 9.08 -7.17
CA GLU A 154 10.60 9.88 -6.00
C GLU A 154 9.59 10.95 -5.59
N TYR A 155 8.82 11.51 -6.54
CA TYR A 155 7.76 12.47 -6.24
C TYR A 155 6.57 11.86 -5.47
N ARG A 156 6.47 10.52 -5.39
CA ARG A 156 5.50 9.79 -4.54
C ARG A 156 6.13 9.27 -3.26
N LEU A 157 7.39 8.84 -3.33
CA LEU A 157 8.13 8.30 -2.19
C LEU A 157 9.53 8.88 -2.12
N ASP A 158 9.71 9.83 -1.20
CA ASP A 158 11.01 10.41 -0.89
C ASP A 158 12.03 9.33 -0.50
N ARG A 159 13.23 9.43 -1.09
CA ARG A 159 14.30 8.45 -0.91
C ARG A 159 14.88 8.45 0.48
N GLN A 160 14.88 9.59 1.17
CA GLN A 160 15.36 9.67 2.55
C GLN A 160 14.38 9.02 3.53
N VAL A 161 13.07 9.16 3.29
CA VAL A 161 12.04 8.45 4.08
C VAL A 161 12.24 6.95 3.96
N LEU A 162 12.35 6.43 2.73
CA LEU A 162 12.60 5.00 2.51
C LEU A 162 13.92 4.54 3.16
N ALA A 163 14.99 5.30 3.00
CA ALA A 163 16.30 4.96 3.59
C ALA A 163 16.22 4.89 5.12
N ARG A 164 15.47 5.78 5.78
CA ARG A 164 15.30 5.77 7.24
C ARG A 164 14.44 4.60 7.73
N ASP A 165 13.37 4.24 7.01
CA ASP A 165 12.58 3.03 7.32
C ASP A 165 13.44 1.77 7.19
N VAL A 166 14.22 1.65 6.11
CA VAL A 166 15.17 0.55 5.92
C VAL A 166 16.22 0.54 7.03
N GLN A 167 16.81 1.68 7.37
CA GLN A 167 17.83 1.77 8.41
C GLN A 167 17.29 1.37 9.78
N ALA A 168 16.05 1.74 10.11
CA ALA A 168 15.41 1.32 11.36
C ALA A 168 15.27 -0.21 11.46
N ILE A 169 15.11 -0.91 10.33
CA ILE A 169 15.12 -2.37 10.27
C ILE A 169 16.55 -2.91 10.41
N LEU A 170 17.53 -2.33 9.70
CA LEU A 170 18.93 -2.75 9.77
C LEU A 170 19.54 -2.59 11.17
N ASP A 171 19.13 -1.55 11.90
CA ASP A 171 19.55 -1.27 13.28
C ASP A 171 19.20 -2.42 14.25
N LEU A 172 18.33 -3.36 13.86
CA LEU A 172 18.08 -4.60 14.61
C LEU A 172 19.26 -5.58 14.56
N GLY A 173 20.25 -5.37 13.69
CA GLY A 173 21.42 -6.23 13.52
C GLY A 173 21.29 -7.20 12.34
N ILE A 174 20.67 -6.76 11.24
CA ILE A 174 20.57 -7.54 10.00
C ILE A 174 21.84 -7.34 9.17
N GLU A 175 22.44 -8.43 8.70
CA GLU A 175 23.57 -8.39 7.78
C GLU A 175 23.08 -8.28 6.34
N VAL A 176 23.84 -7.59 5.48
CA VAL A 176 23.46 -7.38 4.07
C VAL A 176 24.64 -7.64 3.15
N SER A 177 24.40 -8.44 2.11
CA SER A 177 25.29 -8.66 0.98
C SER A 177 24.68 -7.98 -0.25
N TYR A 178 25.18 -6.79 -0.58
CA TYR A 178 24.82 -6.04 -1.78
C TYR A 178 25.45 -6.64 -3.03
N ASP A 179 24.97 -6.23 -4.21
CA ASP A 179 25.46 -6.65 -5.52
C ASP A 179 25.57 -8.19 -5.65
N THR A 180 24.65 -8.91 -5.00
CA THR A 180 24.63 -10.37 -4.92
C THR A 180 23.34 -10.89 -5.52
N LYS A 181 23.35 -11.13 -6.84
CA LYS A 181 22.18 -11.61 -7.58
C LYS A 181 22.09 -13.15 -7.52
N LEU A 182 20.92 -13.66 -7.12
CA LEU A 182 20.61 -15.09 -7.19
C LEU A 182 20.71 -15.60 -8.64
N GLY A 183 21.31 -16.77 -8.81
CA GLY A 183 21.54 -17.42 -10.11
C GLY A 183 22.73 -16.86 -10.89
N THR A 184 23.36 -15.77 -10.42
CA THR A 184 24.58 -15.19 -11.04
C THR A 184 25.75 -15.20 -10.07
N ASP A 185 25.61 -14.53 -8.92
CA ASP A 185 26.68 -14.36 -7.93
C ASP A 185 26.59 -15.40 -6.80
N VAL A 186 25.39 -15.91 -6.55
CA VAL A 186 25.12 -16.99 -5.60
C VAL A 186 24.02 -17.90 -6.13
N THR A 187 24.09 -19.19 -5.85
CA THR A 187 23.07 -20.18 -6.19
C THR A 187 22.17 -20.49 -5.00
N LEU A 188 20.94 -20.95 -5.27
CA LEU A 188 20.03 -21.38 -4.19
C LEU A 188 20.63 -22.54 -3.37
N THR A 189 21.35 -23.46 -4.01
CA THR A 189 22.03 -24.57 -3.34
C THR A 189 23.07 -24.06 -2.34
N GLU A 190 23.92 -23.11 -2.72
CA GLU A 190 24.90 -22.51 -1.80
C GLU A 190 24.24 -21.81 -0.62
N LEU A 191 23.11 -21.12 -0.83
CA LEU A 191 22.39 -20.47 0.27
C LEU A 191 21.81 -21.49 1.25
N ARG A 192 21.27 -22.60 0.76
CA ARG A 192 20.74 -23.70 1.61
C ARG A 192 21.85 -24.45 2.35
N GLU A 193 23.07 -24.43 1.86
CA GLU A 193 24.24 -24.97 2.59
C GLU A 193 24.76 -24.00 3.67
N ARG A 194 24.53 -22.69 3.51
CA ARG A 194 24.98 -21.64 4.44
C ARG A 194 24.00 -21.34 5.56
N HIS A 195 22.71 -21.51 5.31
CA HIS A 195 21.63 -21.12 6.22
C HIS A 195 20.72 -22.30 6.53
N ASP A 196 20.15 -22.30 7.73
CA ASP A 196 19.18 -23.30 8.17
C ASP A 196 17.83 -23.14 7.45
N ALA A 197 17.51 -21.94 6.98
CA ALA A 197 16.34 -21.65 6.15
C ALA A 197 16.60 -20.52 5.14
N VAL A 198 15.85 -20.51 4.04
CA VAL A 198 15.93 -19.47 3.00
C VAL A 198 14.55 -18.90 2.67
N PHE A 199 14.44 -17.58 2.58
CA PHE A 199 13.26 -16.88 2.06
C PHE A 199 13.54 -16.24 0.69
N LEU A 200 12.70 -16.51 -0.30
CA LEU A 200 12.80 -15.99 -1.67
C LEU A 200 11.83 -14.84 -1.90
N GLY A 201 12.34 -13.61 -1.82
CA GLY A 201 11.64 -12.34 -2.05
C GLY A 201 12.13 -11.57 -3.28
N ILE A 202 12.48 -12.27 -4.36
CA ILE A 202 13.14 -11.70 -5.57
C ILE A 202 12.28 -10.72 -6.40
N GLY A 203 10.97 -10.67 -6.13
CA GLY A 203 10.02 -9.75 -6.78
C GLY A 203 9.77 -10.01 -8.28
N ALA A 204 8.93 -9.19 -8.90
CA ALA A 204 8.63 -9.20 -10.33
C ALA A 204 9.33 -8.04 -11.06
N THR A 205 10.65 -8.17 -11.26
CA THR A 205 11.52 -7.10 -11.75
C THR A 205 11.59 -6.98 -13.27
N LEU A 206 10.98 -7.90 -14.02
CA LEU A 206 10.98 -7.88 -15.49
C LEU A 206 9.69 -7.26 -16.04
N GLY A 207 9.80 -6.46 -17.10
CA GLY A 207 8.63 -5.95 -17.84
C GLY A 207 8.13 -6.94 -18.90
N ARG A 208 6.82 -7.02 -19.11
CA ARG A 208 6.23 -7.77 -20.23
C ARG A 208 6.25 -6.93 -21.52
N GLY A 209 6.60 -7.57 -22.62
CA GLY A 209 6.46 -7.01 -23.98
C GLY A 209 5.18 -7.47 -24.65
N LEU A 210 4.86 -6.85 -25.79
CA LEU A 210 3.79 -7.28 -26.69
C LEU A 210 4.40 -7.97 -27.91
N ASP A 211 3.78 -9.06 -28.33
CA ASP A 211 4.10 -9.73 -29.60
C ASP A 211 3.33 -9.08 -30.75
N ILE A 212 3.73 -7.84 -31.08
CA ILE A 212 3.14 -7.05 -32.18
C ILE A 212 4.27 -6.47 -33.04
N GLU A 213 3.96 -6.19 -34.31
CA GLU A 213 4.93 -5.58 -35.22
C GLU A 213 5.42 -4.23 -34.67
N GLY A 214 6.75 -4.04 -34.69
CA GLY A 214 7.43 -2.83 -34.24
C GLY A 214 7.71 -2.75 -32.72
N SER A 215 7.41 -3.80 -31.95
CA SER A 215 7.64 -3.84 -30.49
C SER A 215 9.10 -3.63 -30.05
N ASP A 216 10.06 -3.95 -30.93
CA ASP A 216 11.50 -3.86 -30.67
C ASP A 216 12.15 -2.61 -31.28
N ALA A 217 11.35 -1.66 -31.76
CA ALA A 217 11.84 -0.42 -32.38
C ALA A 217 12.49 0.53 -31.36
N ASP A 218 13.39 1.39 -31.84
CA ASP A 218 13.98 2.47 -31.03
C ASP A 218 12.88 3.44 -30.59
N GLY A 219 12.88 3.82 -29.31
CA GLY A 219 11.82 4.60 -28.65
C GLY A 219 10.65 3.79 -28.07
N VAL A 220 10.71 2.45 -28.10
CA VAL A 220 9.76 1.58 -27.38
C VAL A 220 10.39 1.10 -26.06
N PHE A 221 9.75 1.41 -24.94
CA PHE A 221 10.22 1.04 -23.61
C PHE A 221 9.21 0.14 -22.91
N LYS A 222 9.69 -0.76 -22.04
CA LYS A 222 8.83 -1.38 -21.03
C LYS A 222 8.80 -0.49 -19.80
N ALA A 223 7.62 -0.28 -19.22
CA ALA A 223 7.44 0.67 -18.12
C ALA A 223 8.33 0.35 -16.90
N ILE A 224 8.50 -0.93 -16.57
CA ILE A 224 9.37 -1.35 -15.47
C ILE A 224 10.83 -0.97 -15.73
N GLU A 225 11.35 -1.27 -16.91
CA GLU A 225 12.73 -0.93 -17.28
C GLU A 225 12.92 0.59 -17.32
N PHE A 226 11.94 1.33 -17.86
CA PHE A 226 11.91 2.78 -17.85
C PHE A 226 11.99 3.36 -16.43
N LEU A 227 11.08 2.95 -15.53
CA LEU A 227 11.01 3.44 -14.15
C LEU A 227 12.26 3.06 -13.35
N ILE A 228 12.75 1.83 -13.48
CA ILE A 228 13.99 1.37 -12.82
C ILE A 228 15.16 2.26 -13.24
N ASN A 229 15.30 2.53 -14.55
CA ASN A 229 16.39 3.35 -15.05
C ASN A 229 16.30 4.80 -14.56
N MET A 230 15.11 5.41 -14.63
CA MET A 230 14.87 6.76 -14.12
C MET A 230 15.17 6.85 -12.61
N ASN A 231 14.71 5.89 -11.82
CA ASN A 231 14.92 5.87 -10.36
C ASN A 231 16.37 5.57 -9.95
N ARG A 232 17.16 4.96 -10.83
CA ARG A 232 18.62 4.80 -10.67
C ARG A 232 19.41 6.02 -11.15
N GLY A 233 18.75 7.02 -11.72
CA GLY A 233 19.38 8.22 -12.28
C GLY A 233 20.01 8.00 -13.66
N PHE A 234 19.67 6.93 -14.36
CA PHE A 234 20.05 6.78 -15.77
C PHE A 234 19.26 7.76 -16.63
N GLU A 235 19.90 8.29 -17.67
CA GLU A 235 19.24 9.13 -18.67
C GLU A 235 18.39 8.24 -19.57
N VAL A 236 17.09 8.53 -19.65
CA VAL A 236 16.20 7.88 -20.60
C VAL A 236 15.52 8.97 -21.43
N SER A 237 16.01 9.15 -22.66
CA SER A 237 15.46 10.16 -23.56
C SER A 237 14.06 9.74 -24.01
N VAL A 238 13.07 10.57 -23.69
CA VAL A 238 11.71 10.48 -24.23
C VAL A 238 11.49 11.61 -25.23
N GLY A 239 10.69 11.36 -26.27
CA GLY A 239 10.36 12.38 -27.26
C GLY A 239 9.26 13.34 -26.80
N GLU A 240 8.82 14.22 -27.70
CA GLU A 240 7.82 15.25 -27.39
C GLU A 240 6.41 14.67 -27.20
N ARG A 241 6.07 13.62 -27.96
CA ARG A 241 4.80 12.89 -27.93
C ARG A 241 4.99 11.48 -27.37
N VAL A 242 4.48 11.23 -26.17
CA VAL A 242 4.61 9.92 -25.48
C VAL A 242 3.27 9.23 -25.39
N LEU A 243 3.21 7.97 -25.80
CA LEU A 243 2.08 7.08 -25.55
C LEU A 243 2.42 6.06 -24.47
N VAL A 244 1.55 5.92 -23.47
CA VAL A 244 1.69 4.89 -22.43
C VAL A 244 0.56 3.89 -22.59
N VAL A 245 0.88 2.60 -22.71
CA VAL A 245 -0.10 1.53 -22.93
C VAL A 245 -0.30 0.75 -21.64
N GLY A 246 -1.48 0.88 -21.02
CA GLY A 246 -1.86 0.21 -19.77
C GLY A 246 -2.74 1.10 -18.89
N GLY A 247 -3.61 0.48 -18.08
CA GLY A 247 -4.56 1.18 -17.19
C GLY A 247 -4.25 1.09 -15.69
N GLY A 248 -3.12 0.48 -15.30
CA GLY A 248 -2.75 0.29 -13.88
C GLY A 248 -1.84 1.39 -13.31
N ASP A 249 -1.54 1.33 -12.02
CA ASP A 249 -0.69 2.33 -11.33
C ASP A 249 0.69 2.50 -11.97
N VAL A 250 1.28 1.41 -12.51
CA VAL A 250 2.57 1.47 -13.23
C VAL A 250 2.48 2.34 -14.48
N ALA A 251 1.34 2.35 -15.16
CA ALA A 251 1.11 3.24 -16.30
C ALA A 251 1.01 4.70 -15.85
N MET A 252 0.36 4.97 -14.71
CA MET A 252 0.25 6.32 -14.14
C MET A 252 1.63 6.85 -13.74
N ASP A 253 2.42 6.03 -13.05
CA ASP A 253 3.80 6.37 -12.67
C ASP A 253 4.68 6.60 -13.91
N ALA A 254 4.59 5.74 -14.92
CA ALA A 254 5.35 5.91 -16.16
C ALA A 254 4.96 7.19 -16.90
N ALA A 255 3.66 7.48 -17.02
CA ALA A 255 3.16 8.69 -17.68
C ALA A 255 3.60 9.96 -16.96
N ARG A 256 3.42 10.01 -15.64
CA ARG A 256 3.79 11.18 -14.81
C ARG A 256 5.31 11.33 -14.69
N THR A 257 6.08 10.24 -14.74
CA THR A 257 7.54 10.29 -14.80
C THR A 257 8.02 10.79 -16.16
N ALA A 258 7.42 10.35 -17.27
CA ALA A 258 7.76 10.85 -18.61
C ALA A 258 7.52 12.37 -18.76
N LEU A 259 6.48 12.90 -18.09
CA LEU A 259 6.22 14.34 -18.02
C LEU A 259 7.38 15.13 -17.37
N ARG A 260 8.12 14.47 -16.48
CA ARG A 260 9.21 15.04 -15.67
C ARG A 260 10.59 14.62 -16.15
N ALA A 261 10.70 13.87 -17.25
CA ALA A 261 11.95 13.20 -17.63
C ALA A 261 13.15 14.16 -17.74
N ALA A 262 12.97 15.35 -18.32
CA ALA A 262 14.08 16.31 -18.42
C ALA A 262 14.44 17.02 -17.11
N ASP A 263 13.55 17.04 -16.12
CA ASP A 263 13.88 17.56 -14.78
C ASP A 263 14.81 16.60 -14.03
N TYR A 264 14.75 15.29 -14.33
CA TYR A 264 15.72 14.30 -13.85
C TYR A 264 17.12 14.56 -14.44
N ASP A 265 17.20 15.04 -15.69
CA ASP A 265 18.47 15.32 -16.38
C ASP A 265 19.18 16.58 -15.86
N ALA A 266 18.44 17.57 -15.36
CA ALA A 266 19.02 18.83 -14.87
C ALA A 266 19.89 18.68 -13.60
N LYS A 267 19.67 17.63 -12.78
CA LYS A 267 20.49 17.34 -11.57
C LYS A 267 21.82 16.64 -11.87
N ARG A 268 22.13 16.32 -13.14
CA ARG A 268 23.34 15.59 -13.57
C ARG A 268 24.63 16.45 -13.54
N GLY A 269 24.53 17.73 -13.20
CA GLY A 269 25.65 18.68 -13.13
C GLY A 269 26.50 18.63 -11.86
N GLY A 270 27.14 17.48 -11.55
CA GLY A 270 28.38 17.37 -10.73
C GLY A 270 28.36 17.75 -9.22
N PRO A 271 29.33 17.25 -8.43
CA PRO A 271 29.37 17.43 -6.97
C PRO A 271 30.02 18.77 -6.60
N ASP A 272 29.22 19.81 -6.35
CA ASP A 272 29.64 21.04 -5.65
C ASP A 272 28.42 21.84 -5.14
N ALA A 273 27.36 21.15 -4.69
CA ALA A 273 26.16 21.80 -4.12
C ALA A 273 26.19 21.92 -2.58
N ASP A 274 27.30 21.55 -1.93
CA ASP A 274 27.55 21.80 -0.50
C ASP A 274 28.39 23.05 -0.31
N GLN A 275 27.86 24.21 -0.72
CA GLN A 275 28.18 25.56 -0.20
C GLN A 275 27.48 26.62 -1.05
N ALA A 276 26.26 26.98 -0.67
CA ALA A 276 25.71 28.27 -1.01
C ALA A 276 25.09 28.86 0.25
N ASP A 277 25.87 29.70 0.93
CA ASP A 277 25.37 30.60 1.96
C ASP A 277 24.28 31.48 1.32
N VAL A 278 23.04 31.29 1.75
CA VAL A 278 21.91 32.10 1.29
C VAL A 278 21.79 33.31 2.21
N GLU A 279 22.34 34.45 1.79
CA GLU A 279 21.87 35.75 2.24
C GLU A 279 20.65 36.18 1.38
N ALA A 280 19.61 36.63 2.08
CA ALA A 280 18.28 36.88 1.54
C ALA A 280 18.16 38.17 0.73
N ASP A 281 17.55 38.08 -0.47
CA ASP A 281 16.78 39.17 -1.07
C ASP A 281 15.48 38.63 -1.69
N GLU A 282 14.42 38.67 -0.89
CA GLU A 282 13.09 38.10 -1.17
C GLU A 282 12.24 39.02 -2.05
N ARG A 283 12.49 39.02 -3.37
CA ARG A 283 11.46 39.34 -4.40
C ARG A 283 11.91 39.08 -5.84
N SER A 284 13.22 39.05 -6.12
CA SER A 284 13.75 38.77 -7.47
C SER A 284 13.90 37.27 -7.77
N SER A 285 14.15 36.45 -6.73
CA SER A 285 14.40 35.00 -6.88
C SER A 285 13.17 34.19 -7.33
N MET A 286 11.96 34.68 -7.05
CA MET A 286 10.73 33.92 -7.31
C MET A 286 10.37 33.89 -8.79
N THR A 287 10.72 34.92 -9.57
CA THR A 287 10.47 34.97 -11.02
C THR A 287 11.46 34.12 -11.80
N GLU A 288 12.74 34.13 -11.41
CA GLU A 288 13.78 33.30 -12.04
C GLU A 288 13.58 31.81 -11.76
N ALA A 289 13.17 31.44 -10.54
CA ALA A 289 12.78 30.07 -10.21
C ALA A 289 11.53 29.62 -10.98
N LEU A 290 10.55 30.52 -11.20
CA LEU A 290 9.35 30.25 -12.00
C LEU A 290 9.63 30.15 -13.52
N ASP A 291 10.65 30.85 -14.03
CA ASP A 291 11.03 30.77 -15.44
C ASP A 291 11.99 29.60 -15.74
N ALA A 292 12.87 29.25 -14.79
CA ALA A 292 13.60 27.98 -14.80
C ALA A 292 12.61 26.81 -14.72
N ALA A 293 11.61 26.91 -13.84
CA ALA A 293 10.51 25.96 -13.72
C ALA A 293 9.72 25.74 -15.01
N ARG A 294 9.36 26.83 -15.68
CA ARG A 294 8.63 26.79 -16.96
C ARG A 294 9.49 26.23 -18.09
N THR A 295 10.80 26.48 -18.05
CA THR A 295 11.77 25.95 -19.01
C THR A 295 12.00 24.44 -18.79
N ALA A 296 12.10 24.00 -17.54
CA ALA A 296 12.27 22.59 -17.17
C ALA A 296 11.02 21.76 -17.54
N ARG A 297 9.81 22.32 -17.31
CA ARG A 297 8.53 21.77 -17.80
C ARG A 297 8.40 21.70 -19.33
N ARG A 298 9.23 22.43 -20.08
CA ARG A 298 9.27 22.36 -21.56
C ARG A 298 10.29 21.35 -22.10
N ALA A 299 11.14 20.80 -21.25
CA ALA A 299 12.17 19.86 -21.67
C ALA A 299 11.72 18.39 -21.55
N GLY A 300 10.71 18.08 -20.72
CA GLY A 300 10.07 16.76 -20.67
C GLY A 300 9.06 16.54 -21.80
N ALA A 301 8.37 15.39 -21.81
CA ALA A 301 7.33 15.12 -22.80
C ALA A 301 6.24 16.21 -22.75
N SER A 302 5.92 16.80 -23.90
CA SER A 302 4.97 17.91 -24.01
C SER A 302 3.53 17.45 -24.18
N GLU A 303 3.35 16.25 -24.73
CA GLU A 303 2.06 15.58 -24.91
C GLU A 303 2.19 14.13 -24.45
N ILE A 304 1.36 13.75 -23.47
CA ILE A 304 1.32 12.39 -22.94
C ILE A 304 -0.11 11.89 -23.06
N THR A 305 -0.25 10.73 -23.68
CA THR A 305 -1.54 10.04 -23.77
C THR A 305 -1.42 8.62 -23.21
N VAL A 306 -2.28 8.29 -22.25
CA VAL A 306 -2.48 6.93 -21.76
C VAL A 306 -3.56 6.25 -22.60
N ILE A 307 -3.25 5.06 -23.09
CA ILE A 307 -4.14 4.18 -23.84
C ILE A 307 -4.42 2.95 -22.98
N SER A 308 -5.70 2.69 -22.68
CA SER A 308 -6.14 1.56 -21.86
C SER A 308 -7.18 0.71 -22.58
N LEU A 309 -7.15 -0.59 -22.32
CA LEU A 309 -8.19 -1.51 -22.80
C LEU A 309 -9.52 -1.24 -22.09
N GLU A 310 -9.39 -0.93 -20.81
CA GLU A 310 -10.42 -0.64 -19.84
C GLU A 310 -11.12 0.68 -20.16
N SER A 311 -12.41 0.74 -19.82
CA SER A 311 -13.09 2.01 -19.56
C SER A 311 -12.56 2.68 -18.31
N ARG A 312 -12.92 3.95 -18.08
CA ARG A 312 -12.45 4.72 -16.91
C ARG A 312 -12.81 4.03 -15.59
N GLU A 313 -13.97 3.40 -15.53
CA GLU A 313 -14.51 2.69 -14.37
C GLU A 313 -13.90 1.29 -14.17
N GLU A 314 -13.30 0.72 -15.22
CA GLU A 314 -12.67 -0.61 -15.19
C GLU A 314 -11.15 -0.55 -14.99
N MET A 315 -10.55 0.65 -14.99
CA MET A 315 -9.10 0.83 -14.87
C MET A 315 -8.59 0.22 -13.55
N PRO A 316 -7.51 -0.59 -13.58
CA PRO A 316 -6.91 -1.13 -12.37
C PRO A 316 -6.21 -0.10 -11.48
N ALA A 317 -5.86 1.07 -12.01
CA ALA A 317 -5.23 2.14 -11.23
C ALA A 317 -6.21 2.72 -10.20
N HIS A 318 -5.66 3.17 -9.07
CA HIS A 318 -6.47 3.85 -8.06
C HIS A 318 -6.99 5.18 -8.60
N ASP A 319 -8.24 5.52 -8.29
CA ASP A 319 -8.90 6.70 -8.85
C ASP A 319 -8.14 8.00 -8.61
N PHE A 320 -7.54 8.15 -7.42
CA PHE A 320 -6.76 9.34 -7.08
C PHE A 320 -5.48 9.47 -7.93
N GLU A 321 -4.87 8.37 -8.38
CA GLU A 321 -3.70 8.41 -9.27
C GLU A 321 -4.09 8.85 -10.67
N VAL A 322 -5.25 8.39 -11.16
CA VAL A 322 -5.78 8.79 -12.46
C VAL A 322 -6.20 10.26 -12.43
N GLU A 323 -6.90 10.69 -11.37
CA GLU A 323 -7.26 12.11 -11.18
C GLU A 323 -6.01 13.00 -11.15
N GLU A 324 -4.98 12.63 -10.40
CA GLU A 324 -3.73 13.41 -10.33
C GLU A 324 -2.99 13.48 -11.67
N ALA A 325 -3.04 12.41 -12.47
CA ALA A 325 -2.52 12.42 -13.84
C ALA A 325 -3.34 13.37 -14.76
N GLU A 326 -4.66 13.37 -14.66
CA GLU A 326 -5.54 14.28 -15.40
C GLU A 326 -5.28 15.75 -15.02
N HIS A 327 -5.10 16.04 -13.73
CA HIS A 327 -4.75 17.39 -13.24
C HIS A 327 -3.39 17.88 -13.78
N GLU A 328 -2.47 16.96 -14.06
CA GLU A 328 -1.18 17.25 -14.69
C GLU A 328 -1.27 17.42 -16.22
N GLY A 329 -2.45 17.23 -16.80
CA GLY A 329 -2.72 17.41 -18.23
C GLY A 329 -2.49 16.16 -19.08
N ILE A 330 -2.36 14.98 -18.46
CA ILE A 330 -2.23 13.71 -19.18
C ILE A 330 -3.58 13.36 -19.82
N ARG A 331 -3.55 13.03 -21.11
CA ARG A 331 -4.74 12.64 -21.87
C ARG A 331 -5.02 11.15 -21.71
N PHE A 332 -6.29 10.77 -21.60
CA PHE A 332 -6.71 9.37 -21.55
C PHE A 332 -7.50 8.99 -22.79
N VAL A 333 -7.21 7.81 -23.35
CA VAL A 333 -7.93 7.19 -24.45
C VAL A 333 -8.32 5.78 -24.03
N PRO A 334 -9.46 5.64 -23.32
CA PRO A 334 -9.96 4.33 -22.90
C PRO A 334 -10.55 3.54 -24.08
N ARG A 335 -10.83 2.26 -23.85
CA ARG A 335 -11.42 1.33 -24.85
C ARG A 335 -10.61 1.22 -26.15
N ARG A 336 -9.28 1.30 -26.05
CA ARG A 336 -8.35 1.13 -27.18
C ARG A 336 -7.23 0.16 -26.82
N GLY A 337 -6.94 -0.78 -27.70
CA GLY A 337 -5.84 -1.73 -27.56
C GLY A 337 -4.78 -1.56 -28.63
N PRO A 338 -3.50 -1.84 -28.34
CA PRO A 338 -2.42 -1.76 -29.32
C PRO A 338 -2.60 -2.82 -30.41
N ALA A 339 -2.56 -2.42 -31.67
CA ALA A 339 -2.61 -3.32 -32.83
C ALA A 339 -1.22 -3.48 -33.46
N ARG A 340 -0.49 -2.37 -33.62
CA ARG A 340 0.85 -2.34 -34.23
C ARG A 340 1.58 -1.04 -33.88
N ILE A 341 2.89 -1.11 -33.67
CA ILE A 341 3.74 0.08 -33.55
C ILE A 341 4.17 0.53 -34.95
N VAL A 342 3.94 1.80 -35.27
CA VAL A 342 4.32 2.38 -36.56
C VAL A 342 5.78 2.83 -36.46
N VAL A 343 6.61 2.33 -37.37
CA VAL A 343 8.06 2.52 -37.36
C VAL A 343 8.51 3.17 -38.66
N ASP A 344 9.37 4.18 -38.57
CA ASP A 344 10.10 4.78 -39.68
C ASP A 344 11.60 4.80 -39.36
N ASP A 345 12.44 4.35 -40.30
CA ASP A 345 13.90 4.20 -40.12
C ASP A 345 14.33 3.52 -38.80
N GLY A 346 13.57 2.49 -38.37
CA GLY A 346 13.83 1.75 -37.13
C GLY A 346 13.39 2.44 -35.83
N ARG A 347 12.79 3.64 -35.93
CA ARG A 347 12.29 4.43 -34.80
C ARG A 347 10.77 4.48 -34.78
N VAL A 348 10.20 4.52 -33.58
CA VAL A 348 8.76 4.71 -33.43
C VAL A 348 8.33 6.10 -33.92
N VAL A 349 7.23 6.13 -34.68
CA VAL A 349 6.55 7.36 -35.12
C VAL A 349 5.06 7.37 -34.75
N GLY A 350 4.53 6.27 -34.21
CA GLY A 350 3.16 6.19 -33.74
C GLY A 350 2.73 4.82 -33.26
N LEU A 351 1.51 4.73 -32.76
CA LEU A 351 0.83 3.50 -32.37
C LEU A 351 -0.52 3.39 -33.08
N GLU A 352 -0.69 2.32 -33.84
CA GLU A 352 -1.99 1.93 -34.35
C GLU A 352 -2.74 1.13 -33.27
N THR A 353 -3.98 1.52 -33.02
CA THR A 353 -4.86 0.92 -32.03
C THR A 353 -6.12 0.39 -32.67
N THR A 354 -6.75 -0.56 -31.98
CA THR A 354 -8.05 -1.14 -32.31
C THR A 354 -9.04 -0.85 -31.19
N LYS A 355 -10.32 -0.72 -31.51
CA LYS A 355 -11.37 -0.51 -30.50
C LYS A 355 -11.60 -1.76 -29.67
N VAL A 356 -11.71 -1.58 -28.36
CA VAL A 356 -12.07 -2.63 -27.41
C VAL A 356 -13.58 -2.63 -27.20
N LEU A 357 -14.21 -3.78 -27.39
CA LEU A 357 -15.64 -3.98 -27.18
C LEU A 357 -15.96 -4.42 -25.75
N SER A 358 -15.15 -5.33 -25.21
CA SER A 358 -15.19 -5.78 -23.82
C SER A 358 -13.77 -6.10 -23.35
N VAL A 359 -13.51 -5.97 -22.05
CA VAL A 359 -12.24 -6.39 -21.43
C VAL A 359 -12.39 -7.73 -20.71
N PHE A 360 -13.55 -7.96 -20.12
CA PHE A 360 -13.86 -9.15 -19.33
C PHE A 360 -14.96 -9.98 -20.01
N ASP A 361 -14.94 -11.30 -19.78
CA ASP A 361 -16.05 -12.20 -20.14
C ASP A 361 -17.18 -12.15 -19.10
N GLU A 362 -18.24 -12.94 -19.31
CA GLU A 362 -19.41 -12.99 -18.42
C GLU A 362 -19.06 -13.50 -17.01
N GLU A 363 -17.95 -14.24 -16.86
CA GLU A 363 -17.42 -14.70 -15.57
C GLU A 363 -16.44 -13.72 -14.93
N GLY A 364 -16.23 -12.54 -15.52
CA GLY A 364 -15.32 -11.50 -15.03
C GLY A 364 -13.84 -11.81 -15.27
N ARG A 365 -13.52 -12.81 -16.11
CA ARG A 365 -12.13 -13.14 -16.45
C ARG A 365 -11.64 -12.23 -17.56
N PHE A 366 -10.38 -11.83 -17.48
CA PHE A 366 -9.74 -10.99 -18.49
C PHE A 366 -9.71 -11.72 -19.84
N SER A 367 -10.51 -11.22 -20.80
CA SER A 367 -10.71 -11.81 -22.13
C SER A 367 -11.15 -10.70 -23.09
N PRO A 368 -10.23 -9.80 -23.50
CA PRO A 368 -10.59 -8.64 -24.27
C PRO A 368 -11.03 -9.01 -25.69
N THR A 369 -12.10 -8.37 -26.16
CA THR A 369 -12.61 -8.51 -27.52
C THR A 369 -12.48 -7.19 -28.28
N PHE A 370 -12.20 -7.28 -29.59
CA PHE A 370 -11.81 -6.12 -30.39
C PHE A 370 -12.68 -5.99 -31.65
N ASP A 371 -12.92 -4.76 -32.06
CA ASP A 371 -13.47 -4.42 -33.38
C ASP A 371 -12.31 -4.07 -34.32
N ALA A 372 -11.88 -5.06 -35.11
CA ALA A 372 -10.72 -4.94 -35.99
C ALA A 372 -10.91 -3.94 -37.15
N GLU A 373 -12.15 -3.51 -37.43
CA GLU A 373 -12.45 -2.51 -38.47
C GLU A 373 -12.26 -1.07 -37.96
N ASP A 374 -12.44 -0.83 -36.67
CA ASP A 374 -12.22 0.47 -36.02
C ASP A 374 -10.76 0.62 -35.59
N ARG A 375 -9.92 0.98 -36.57
CA ARG A 375 -8.51 1.30 -36.36
C ARG A 375 -8.26 2.80 -36.26
N GLN A 376 -7.39 3.18 -35.34
CA GLN A 376 -6.95 4.57 -35.17
C GLN A 376 -5.46 4.62 -34.88
N THR A 377 -4.75 5.51 -35.59
CA THR A 377 -3.33 5.76 -35.36
C THR A 377 -3.13 7.03 -34.55
N PHE A 378 -2.23 6.96 -33.58
CA PHE A 378 -1.78 8.08 -32.77
C PHE A 378 -0.30 8.32 -33.01
N ASP A 379 0.08 9.55 -33.34
CA ASP A 379 1.48 9.91 -33.56
C ASP A 379 2.25 9.91 -32.24
N ALA A 380 3.46 9.37 -32.23
CA ALA A 380 4.27 9.21 -31.03
C ALA A 380 5.75 9.12 -31.36
N ASP A 381 6.56 9.80 -30.56
CA ASP A 381 8.03 9.67 -30.59
C ASP A 381 8.53 8.63 -29.60
N THR A 382 7.66 8.19 -28.68
CA THR A 382 7.97 7.21 -27.65
C THR A 382 6.72 6.43 -27.27
N VAL A 383 6.86 5.11 -27.11
CA VAL A 383 5.80 4.22 -26.62
C VAL A 383 6.29 3.48 -25.38
N ILE A 384 5.58 3.61 -24.27
CA ILE A 384 5.89 2.93 -23.01
C ILE A 384 4.85 1.85 -22.75
N LEU A 385 5.26 0.59 -22.72
CA LEU A 385 4.41 -0.58 -22.49
C LEU A 385 4.32 -0.89 -20.99
N ALA A 386 3.15 -0.65 -20.38
CA ALA A 386 2.84 -0.87 -18.98
C ALA A 386 1.82 -2.01 -18.79
N ILE A 387 2.06 -3.14 -19.47
CA ILE A 387 1.11 -4.28 -19.58
C ILE A 387 1.39 -5.44 -18.61
N GLY A 388 2.17 -5.18 -17.57
CA GLY A 388 2.44 -6.13 -16.48
C GLY A 388 3.90 -6.52 -16.32
N GLN A 389 4.13 -7.32 -15.28
CA GLN A 389 5.47 -7.68 -14.80
C GLN A 389 5.67 -9.20 -14.82
N ALA A 390 6.93 -9.62 -14.75
CA ALA A 390 7.35 -11.02 -14.71
C ALA A 390 8.51 -11.21 -13.73
N ILE A 391 8.70 -12.46 -13.31
CA ILE A 391 9.74 -12.88 -12.37
C ILE A 391 10.85 -13.54 -13.16
N ASP A 392 12.10 -13.29 -12.76
CA ASP A 392 13.29 -13.96 -13.29
C ASP A 392 13.39 -15.38 -12.68
N LEU A 393 12.56 -16.32 -13.16
CA LEU A 393 12.54 -17.70 -12.65
C LEU A 393 13.82 -18.47 -12.98
N ASP A 394 14.54 -18.07 -14.03
CA ASP A 394 15.82 -18.69 -14.41
C ASP A 394 16.86 -18.52 -13.30
N ALA A 395 16.75 -17.46 -12.49
CA ALA A 395 17.59 -17.22 -11.32
C ALA A 395 17.53 -18.35 -10.26
N LEU A 396 16.44 -19.13 -10.23
CA LEU A 396 16.28 -20.23 -9.27
C LEU A 396 17.13 -21.45 -9.62
N GLY A 397 17.59 -21.55 -10.87
CA GLY A 397 18.36 -22.69 -11.36
C GLY A 397 17.53 -23.97 -11.52
N PRO A 398 18.16 -25.06 -12.01
CA PRO A 398 17.47 -26.32 -12.32
C PRO A 398 16.96 -27.08 -11.09
N GLU A 399 17.51 -26.81 -9.90
CA GLU A 399 17.11 -27.39 -8.62
C GLU A 399 16.20 -26.46 -7.81
N GLY A 400 15.65 -25.43 -8.46
CA GLY A 400 14.70 -24.49 -7.86
C GLY A 400 13.35 -25.14 -7.46
N PRO A 401 12.54 -24.41 -6.67
CA PRO A 401 11.20 -24.88 -6.31
C PRO A 401 10.28 -25.00 -7.54
N GLU A 402 9.20 -25.76 -7.38
CA GLU A 402 8.16 -25.87 -8.40
C GLU A 402 7.57 -24.49 -8.75
N THR A 403 7.12 -24.34 -9.99
CA THR A 403 6.53 -23.10 -10.49
C THR A 403 5.03 -23.25 -10.68
N SER A 404 4.30 -22.18 -10.38
CA SER A 404 2.85 -22.15 -10.54
C SER A 404 2.45 -21.99 -12.02
N PRO A 405 1.19 -22.32 -12.40
CA PRO A 405 0.67 -22.02 -13.73
C PRO A 405 0.72 -20.53 -14.12
N ARG A 406 0.83 -19.63 -13.14
CA ARG A 406 0.95 -18.18 -13.35
C ARG A 406 2.40 -17.72 -13.59
N ARG A 407 3.36 -18.66 -13.70
CA ARG A 407 4.80 -18.39 -13.82
C ARG A 407 5.34 -17.61 -12.60
N THR A 408 4.95 -18.05 -11.42
CA THR A 408 5.47 -17.60 -10.12
C THR A 408 6.05 -18.80 -9.36
N ILE A 409 6.73 -18.57 -8.24
CA ILE A 409 7.14 -19.67 -7.34
C ILE A 409 5.88 -20.28 -6.72
N ALA A 410 5.73 -21.61 -6.81
CA ALA A 410 4.62 -22.31 -6.16
C ALA A 410 4.85 -22.37 -4.64
N ILE A 411 3.82 -21.98 -3.88
CA ILE A 411 3.84 -21.99 -2.42
C ILE A 411 2.54 -22.55 -1.86
N ASP A 412 2.59 -22.99 -0.61
CA ASP A 412 1.42 -23.09 0.26
C ASP A 412 0.97 -21.67 0.67
N ASP A 413 -0.31 -21.34 0.46
CA ASP A 413 -0.82 -19.98 0.59
C ASP A 413 -0.90 -19.47 2.05
N GLU A 414 -1.00 -20.39 3.02
CA GLU A 414 -1.08 -20.07 4.45
C GLU A 414 0.30 -19.85 5.07
N THR A 415 1.28 -20.65 4.64
CA THR A 415 2.62 -20.70 5.24
C THR A 415 3.70 -19.97 4.43
N GLY A 416 3.52 -19.88 3.11
CA GLY A 416 4.54 -19.42 2.16
C GLY A 416 5.61 -20.47 1.86
N ALA A 417 5.49 -21.70 2.37
CA ALA A 417 6.45 -22.77 2.13
C ALA A 417 6.45 -23.20 0.65
N THR A 418 7.62 -23.44 0.08
CA THR A 418 7.77 -23.94 -1.30
C THR A 418 7.77 -25.47 -1.35
N SER A 419 7.96 -26.05 -2.53
CA SER A 419 8.17 -27.49 -2.70
C SER A 419 9.51 -27.99 -2.13
N LEU A 420 10.46 -27.10 -1.81
CA LEU A 420 11.75 -27.44 -1.21
C LEU A 420 11.68 -27.31 0.30
N SER A 421 12.30 -28.27 1.02
CA SER A 421 12.42 -28.17 2.47
C SER A 421 13.22 -26.93 2.86
N ASP A 422 12.76 -26.26 3.91
CA ASP A 422 13.42 -25.12 4.53
C ASP A 422 13.57 -23.91 3.58
N VAL A 423 12.70 -23.82 2.56
CA VAL A 423 12.63 -22.70 1.62
C VAL A 423 11.20 -22.16 1.53
N TRP A 424 11.06 -20.85 1.76
CA TRP A 424 9.81 -20.10 1.66
C TRP A 424 9.87 -19.04 0.56
N SER A 425 8.73 -18.56 0.10
CA SER A 425 8.63 -17.41 -0.80
C SER A 425 7.40 -16.56 -0.51
N GLY A 426 7.46 -15.28 -0.86
CA GLY A 426 6.38 -14.33 -0.64
C GLY A 426 6.50 -13.09 -1.52
N GLY A 427 5.53 -12.18 -1.38
CA GLY A 427 5.43 -10.99 -2.23
C GLY A 427 5.19 -11.36 -3.69
N ASP A 428 5.70 -10.54 -4.60
CA ASP A 428 5.45 -10.70 -6.03
C ASP A 428 6.05 -11.97 -6.61
N ALA A 429 7.13 -12.50 -6.02
CA ALA A 429 7.80 -13.72 -6.50
C ALA A 429 6.90 -14.96 -6.41
N ALA A 430 6.03 -15.03 -5.41
CA ALA A 430 5.14 -16.16 -5.20
C ALA A 430 3.72 -15.92 -5.74
N LYS A 431 3.19 -14.72 -5.53
CA LYS A 431 1.76 -14.42 -5.81
C LYS A 431 1.55 -13.44 -6.97
N GLY A 432 2.62 -13.01 -7.64
CA GLY A 432 2.57 -12.01 -8.71
C GLY A 432 2.43 -10.58 -8.20
N PRO A 433 2.52 -9.56 -9.08
CA PRO A 433 2.48 -8.15 -8.71
C PRO A 433 1.24 -7.79 -7.90
N ARG A 434 1.45 -7.30 -6.67
CA ARG A 434 0.38 -6.88 -5.76
C ARG A 434 0.75 -5.59 -5.04
N THR A 435 -0.15 -5.12 -4.17
CA THR A 435 0.09 -3.91 -3.38
C THR A 435 1.27 -4.09 -2.43
N LEU A 436 1.97 -2.99 -2.16
CA LEU A 436 3.11 -2.95 -1.23
C LEU A 436 2.79 -3.63 0.11
N ILE A 437 1.63 -3.29 0.70
CA ILE A 437 1.21 -3.78 2.01
C ILE A 437 0.90 -5.28 2.01
N ALA A 438 0.45 -5.84 0.87
CA ALA A 438 0.29 -7.28 0.71
C ALA A 438 1.64 -8.01 0.70
N ALA A 439 2.64 -7.46 0.01
CA ALA A 439 3.99 -8.03 0.00
C ALA A 439 4.63 -8.02 1.40
N ILE A 440 4.44 -6.93 2.17
CA ILE A 440 4.85 -6.87 3.58
C ILE A 440 4.16 -7.98 4.38
N ALA A 441 2.84 -8.17 4.20
CA ALA A 441 2.09 -9.20 4.90
C ALA A 441 2.60 -10.62 4.61
N ASP A 442 2.93 -10.96 3.36
CA ASP A 442 3.47 -12.29 3.06
C ASP A 442 4.85 -12.50 3.71
N GLY A 443 5.70 -11.46 3.73
CA GLY A 443 7.00 -11.54 4.40
C GLY A 443 6.86 -11.85 5.89
N ARG A 444 5.90 -11.20 6.55
CA ARG A 444 5.58 -11.45 7.97
C ARG A 444 4.98 -12.84 8.19
N ALA A 445 4.09 -13.29 7.30
CA ALA A 445 3.51 -14.63 7.37
C ALA A 445 4.58 -15.71 7.24
N ALA A 446 5.49 -15.57 6.27
CA ALA A 446 6.62 -16.48 6.09
C ALA A 446 7.56 -16.47 7.31
N ALA A 447 7.88 -15.29 7.88
CA ALA A 447 8.67 -15.21 9.11
C ALA A 447 8.01 -15.96 10.28
N ALA A 448 6.69 -15.85 10.44
CA ALA A 448 5.95 -16.57 11.47
C ALA A 448 5.95 -18.10 11.25
N ASP A 449 5.93 -18.56 10.00
CA ASP A 449 6.01 -19.98 9.67
C ASP A 449 7.43 -20.55 9.85
N ILE A 450 8.45 -19.81 9.42
CA ILE A 450 9.87 -20.12 9.69
C ILE A 450 10.10 -20.22 11.20
N HIS A 451 9.55 -19.30 12.00
CA HIS A 451 9.68 -19.38 13.45
C HIS A 451 9.09 -20.68 14.01
N ARG A 452 7.91 -21.07 13.50
CA ARG A 452 7.20 -22.28 13.91
C ARG A 452 7.96 -23.55 13.53
N SER A 453 8.60 -23.58 12.35
CA SER A 453 9.37 -24.75 11.90
C SER A 453 10.56 -25.04 12.83
N PHE A 454 11.15 -24.01 13.44
CA PHE A 454 12.18 -24.12 14.47
C PHE A 454 11.63 -24.24 15.92
N GLY A 455 10.38 -24.68 16.07
CA GLY A 455 9.76 -24.92 17.37
C GLY A 455 9.46 -23.66 18.18
N GLY A 456 9.49 -22.49 17.54
CA GLY A 456 8.97 -21.26 18.12
C GLY A 456 7.48 -21.39 18.42
N GLU A 457 7.04 -20.82 19.55
CA GLU A 457 5.62 -20.69 19.79
C GLU A 457 5.00 -19.85 18.69
N GLN A 458 3.76 -20.19 18.31
CA GLN A 458 3.03 -19.34 17.39
C GLN A 458 3.01 -17.95 18.01
N VAL A 459 3.47 -16.93 17.28
CA VAL A 459 3.17 -15.55 17.65
C VAL A 459 1.66 -15.47 17.61
N GLU A 460 0.99 -15.66 18.76
CA GLU A 460 -0.44 -15.87 18.80
C GLU A 460 -1.10 -14.75 18.00
N ARG A 461 -2.06 -15.09 17.12
CA ARG A 461 -3.07 -14.11 16.73
C ARG A 461 -3.65 -13.62 18.05
N GLN A 462 -3.24 -12.42 18.50
CA GLN A 462 -3.44 -11.99 19.87
C GLN A 462 -4.86 -12.33 20.30
N GLN A 463 -4.99 -13.22 21.30
CA GLN A 463 -6.27 -13.52 21.90
C GLN A 463 -6.77 -12.20 22.50
N GLY A 464 -7.71 -11.56 21.81
CA GLY A 464 -8.34 -10.36 22.32
C GLY A 464 -9.30 -10.71 23.44
N GLN A 465 -9.60 -9.74 24.27
CA GLN A 465 -10.76 -9.77 25.15
C GLN A 465 -11.54 -8.49 24.94
N MET A 466 -12.84 -8.56 25.17
CA MET A 466 -13.67 -7.36 25.17
C MET A 466 -13.38 -6.61 26.46
N VAL A 467 -12.75 -5.44 26.34
CA VAL A 467 -12.51 -4.54 27.48
C VAL A 467 -13.57 -3.46 27.46
N GLN A 468 -14.41 -3.45 28.49
CA GLN A 468 -15.36 -2.38 28.70
C GLN A 468 -14.62 -1.07 29.01
N LEU A 469 -14.94 -0.01 28.28
CA LEU A 469 -14.38 1.31 28.50
C LEU A 469 -14.95 1.94 29.78
N ARG A 470 -14.10 2.68 30.51
CA ARG A 470 -14.52 3.43 31.70
C ARG A 470 -15.46 4.58 31.34
N GLN A 471 -15.30 5.15 30.16
CA GLN A 471 -16.14 6.19 29.58
C GLN A 471 -16.43 5.80 28.13
N PHE A 472 -17.66 6.02 27.67
CA PHE A 472 -18.01 5.81 26.27
C PHE A 472 -17.74 7.08 25.47
N HIS A 473 -17.57 6.93 24.17
CA HIS A 473 -17.53 8.04 23.23
C HIS A 473 -18.93 8.31 22.69
N ARG A 474 -19.38 9.57 22.77
CA ARG A 474 -20.55 10.09 22.05
C ARG A 474 -20.06 10.86 20.83
N LEU A 475 -20.50 10.45 19.64
CA LEU A 475 -20.26 11.24 18.44
C LEU A 475 -21.01 12.58 18.57
N GLU A 476 -20.41 13.66 18.06
CA GLU A 476 -21.07 14.96 18.00
C GLU A 476 -22.34 14.89 17.14
N ASP A 477 -23.36 15.71 17.45
CA ASP A 477 -24.65 15.70 16.74
C ASP A 477 -24.54 16.01 15.24
N THR A 478 -23.39 16.52 14.78
CA THR A 478 -23.11 16.85 13.37
C THR A 478 -21.99 16.01 12.75
N TYR A 479 -21.64 14.87 13.34
CA TYR A 479 -20.53 14.01 12.87
C TYR A 479 -20.68 13.55 11.40
N ASP A 480 -21.91 13.40 10.93
CA ASP A 480 -22.29 13.03 9.57
C ASP A 480 -22.17 14.19 8.57
N ARG A 481 -22.05 15.43 9.06
CA ARG A 481 -21.97 16.65 8.25
C ARG A 481 -20.56 17.20 8.06
N VAL A 482 -19.58 16.66 8.79
CA VAL A 482 -18.18 17.06 8.64
C VAL A 482 -17.68 16.54 7.29
N PRO A 483 -17.35 17.39 6.30
CA PRO A 483 -16.90 16.94 4.97
C PRO A 483 -15.49 16.34 5.04
N ARG A 484 -15.15 15.48 4.07
CA ARG A 484 -13.80 14.88 3.98
C ARG A 484 -12.80 15.99 3.69
N VAL A 485 -11.68 15.97 4.40
CA VAL A 485 -10.56 16.86 4.11
C VAL A 485 -9.76 16.25 2.96
N ASP A 486 -9.67 16.95 1.82
CA ASP A 486 -8.82 16.51 0.73
C ASP A 486 -7.35 16.63 1.11
N VAL A 487 -6.55 15.63 0.73
CA VAL A 487 -5.11 15.60 1.01
C VAL A 487 -4.45 16.77 0.27
N PRO A 488 -3.73 17.66 0.96
CA PRO A 488 -3.05 18.78 0.31
C PRO A 488 -2.06 18.28 -0.74
N THR A 489 -2.16 18.81 -1.95
CA THR A 489 -1.21 18.54 -3.03
C THR A 489 -0.50 19.82 -3.49
N LEU A 490 0.71 19.65 -3.99
CA LEU A 490 1.48 20.72 -4.59
C LEU A 490 0.77 21.19 -5.86
N ALA A 491 0.63 22.51 -6.03
CA ALA A 491 0.01 23.07 -7.24
C ALA A 491 0.73 22.59 -8.50
N THR A 492 -0.02 22.25 -9.56
CA THR A 492 0.51 21.64 -10.80
C THR A 492 1.66 22.43 -11.44
N GLY A 493 1.60 23.77 -11.39
CA GLY A 493 2.69 24.65 -11.87
C GLY A 493 4.00 24.57 -11.06
N ARG A 494 3.99 23.91 -9.90
CA ARG A 494 5.15 23.68 -9.03
C ARG A 494 5.59 22.22 -8.97
N ARG A 495 4.85 21.29 -9.60
CA ARG A 495 5.17 19.86 -9.65
C ARG A 495 6.29 19.61 -10.65
N MET A 496 7.52 19.89 -10.22
CA MET A 496 8.71 19.78 -11.05
C MET A 496 9.69 18.77 -10.47
N GLY A 497 10.31 18.02 -11.36
CA GLY A 497 11.27 16.97 -11.02
C GLY A 497 10.74 16.07 -9.91
N LEU A 498 11.47 16.07 -8.81
CA LEU A 498 11.32 15.12 -7.70
C LEU A 498 10.50 15.68 -6.53
N ALA A 499 9.91 16.87 -6.68
CA ALA A 499 9.12 17.47 -5.62
C ALA A 499 7.94 16.57 -5.25
N GLU A 500 7.82 16.22 -3.96
CA GLU A 500 6.69 15.46 -3.46
C GLU A 500 5.37 16.15 -3.82
N VAL A 501 4.46 15.38 -4.44
CA VAL A 501 3.19 15.93 -4.92
C VAL A 501 2.18 16.01 -3.79
N GLU A 502 2.01 14.95 -3.00
CA GLU A 502 1.19 15.00 -1.78
C GLU A 502 2.01 15.60 -0.64
N LEU A 503 1.46 16.54 0.14
CA LEU A 503 2.18 17.30 1.17
C LEU A 503 1.85 16.87 2.62
N GLY A 504 0.86 15.99 2.81
CA GLY A 504 0.40 15.57 4.14
C GLY A 504 -0.59 16.57 4.79
N PHE A 505 -1.17 16.19 5.93
CA PHE A 505 -2.09 17.03 6.69
C PHE A 505 -1.36 17.90 7.71
N THR A 506 -1.87 19.12 7.91
CA THR A 506 -1.62 19.89 9.15
C THR A 506 -2.31 19.22 10.34
N GLU A 507 -1.92 19.58 11.57
CA GLU A 507 -2.58 19.06 12.78
C GLU A 507 -4.09 19.32 12.74
N GLU A 508 -4.52 20.55 12.42
CA GLU A 508 -5.94 20.90 12.38
C GLU A 508 -6.71 20.06 11.35
N GLN A 509 -6.12 19.83 10.17
CA GLN A 509 -6.69 18.97 9.14
C GLN A 509 -6.77 17.51 9.59
N ALA A 510 -5.71 17.00 10.23
CA ALA A 510 -5.66 15.64 10.73
C ALA A 510 -6.70 15.40 11.82
N ARG A 511 -6.84 16.32 12.79
CA ARG A 511 -7.90 16.27 13.82
C ARG A 511 -9.29 16.31 13.17
N CYS A 512 -9.52 17.21 12.22
CA CYS A 512 -10.81 17.34 11.55
C CYS A 512 -11.20 16.06 10.81
N GLU A 513 -10.28 15.50 10.02
CA GLU A 513 -10.49 14.26 9.27
C GLU A 513 -10.65 13.06 10.20
N ALA A 514 -9.85 12.97 11.27
CA ALA A 514 -9.93 11.89 12.24
C ALA A 514 -11.27 11.87 13.02
N ASN A 515 -11.84 13.04 13.31
CA ASN A 515 -13.14 13.16 13.98
C ASN A 515 -14.32 12.63 13.15
N ARG A 516 -14.15 12.36 11.85
CA ARG A 516 -15.16 11.69 11.02
C ARG A 516 -15.28 10.19 11.30
N CYS A 517 -14.29 9.58 11.96
CA CYS A 517 -14.23 8.14 12.19
C CYS A 517 -15.43 7.64 13.02
N LEU A 518 -16.12 6.61 12.52
CA LEU A 518 -17.25 5.97 13.22
C LEU A 518 -16.82 5.05 14.38
N ARG A 519 -15.51 4.94 14.64
CA ARG A 519 -14.93 4.10 15.69
C ARG A 519 -15.49 2.66 15.69
N CYS A 520 -15.58 2.01 14.52
CA CYS A 520 -16.18 0.68 14.36
C CYS A 520 -15.56 -0.43 15.23
N PHE A 521 -14.33 -0.21 15.73
CA PHE A 521 -13.65 -1.09 16.69
C PHE A 521 -14.26 -1.07 18.09
N ALA A 522 -15.10 -0.08 18.41
CA ALA A 522 -15.90 -0.02 19.61
C ALA A 522 -17.24 -0.75 19.40
N ASN A 523 -17.71 -1.43 20.45
CA ASN A 523 -18.91 -2.27 20.45
C ASN A 523 -19.83 -1.84 21.57
N ILE A 524 -21.13 -1.95 21.34
CA ILE A 524 -22.15 -1.65 22.37
C ILE A 524 -22.39 -2.94 23.16
N LEU A 525 -22.18 -2.89 24.47
CA LEU A 525 -22.36 -4.03 25.36
C LEU A 525 -23.66 -3.89 26.14
N LEU A 526 -24.42 -4.99 26.24
CA LEU A 526 -25.68 -5.06 26.99
C LEU A 526 -25.52 -5.89 28.27
N ASP A 527 -25.77 -5.25 29.41
CA ASP A 527 -25.97 -5.92 30.69
C ASP A 527 -27.44 -6.33 30.84
N THR A 528 -27.71 -7.60 30.53
CA THR A 528 -29.07 -8.18 30.59
C THR A 528 -29.65 -8.21 32.00
N SER A 529 -28.83 -8.08 33.05
CA SER A 529 -29.32 -8.02 34.44
C SER A 529 -29.90 -6.66 34.82
N LYS A 530 -29.55 -5.60 34.08
CA LYS A 530 -30.01 -4.22 34.29
C LYS A 530 -31.08 -3.78 33.30
N CYS A 531 -31.10 -4.38 32.10
CA CYS A 531 -32.01 -3.96 31.04
C CYS A 531 -33.47 -4.20 31.44
N VAL A 532 -34.30 -3.14 31.35
CA VAL A 532 -35.74 -3.19 31.63
C VAL A 532 -36.61 -3.19 30.36
N LEU A 533 -35.98 -3.37 29.17
CA LEU A 533 -36.66 -3.47 27.88
C LEU A 533 -37.62 -2.30 27.55
N CYS A 534 -37.25 -1.08 27.97
CA CYS A 534 -38.07 0.13 27.79
C CYS A 534 -38.11 0.72 26.37
N ALA A 535 -37.37 0.14 25.42
CA ALA A 535 -37.27 0.58 24.02
C ALA A 535 -36.67 1.98 23.75
N LEU A 536 -36.24 2.72 24.78
CA LEU A 536 -35.64 4.05 24.57
C LEU A 536 -34.36 4.02 23.73
N CYS A 537 -33.60 2.92 23.78
CA CYS A 537 -32.41 2.73 22.94
C CYS A 537 -32.76 2.51 21.46
N ALA A 538 -33.91 1.89 21.16
CA ALA A 538 -34.42 1.76 19.80
C ALA A 538 -34.94 3.11 19.29
N ASP A 539 -35.73 3.81 20.11
CA ASP A 539 -36.32 5.13 19.79
C ASP A 539 -35.27 6.20 19.46
N VAL A 540 -34.13 6.20 20.15
CA VAL A 540 -33.05 7.17 19.93
C VAL A 540 -32.07 6.78 18.83
N CYS A 541 -32.20 5.58 18.25
CA CYS A 541 -31.23 5.08 17.27
C CYS A 541 -31.40 5.80 15.93
N PRO A 542 -30.40 6.54 15.42
CA PRO A 542 -30.57 7.33 14.20
C PRO A 542 -30.54 6.51 12.91
N VAL A 543 -30.15 5.22 13.01
CA VAL A 543 -30.00 4.30 11.87
C VAL A 543 -30.85 3.03 12.03
N ASP A 544 -31.78 3.02 12.99
CA ASP A 544 -32.78 1.97 13.19
C ASP A 544 -32.21 0.52 13.33
N VAL A 545 -31.02 0.38 13.94
CA VAL A 545 -30.34 -0.94 14.10
C VAL A 545 -30.66 -1.65 15.42
N ILE A 546 -31.47 -1.06 16.30
CA ILE A 546 -31.87 -1.66 17.58
C ILE A 546 -33.35 -2.00 17.52
N SER A 547 -33.71 -3.25 17.78
CA SER A 547 -35.09 -3.73 17.81
C SER A 547 -35.38 -4.59 19.04
N LEU A 548 -36.65 -4.64 19.43
CA LEU A 548 -37.15 -5.58 20.43
C LEU A 548 -37.94 -6.66 19.70
N VAL A 549 -37.47 -7.89 19.82
CA VAL A 549 -38.04 -9.07 19.15
C VAL A 549 -38.48 -10.11 20.19
N PRO A 550 -39.42 -11.00 19.86
CA PRO A 550 -39.64 -12.22 20.64
C PRO A 550 -38.32 -12.96 20.86
N SER A 551 -38.05 -13.42 22.09
CA SER A 551 -36.77 -14.05 22.42
C SER A 551 -36.49 -15.33 21.63
N GLU A 552 -37.54 -16.02 21.19
CA GLU A 552 -37.47 -17.20 20.31
C GLU A 552 -36.92 -16.93 18.91
N GLU A 553 -36.90 -15.67 18.45
CA GLU A 553 -36.24 -15.28 17.20
C GLU A 553 -34.71 -15.23 17.33
N VAL A 554 -34.19 -15.11 18.57
CA VAL A 554 -32.75 -15.05 18.86
C VAL A 554 -32.24 -16.37 19.44
N ASP A 555 -33.00 -16.97 20.34
CA ASP A 555 -32.69 -18.22 21.01
C ASP A 555 -33.97 -19.05 21.14
N ALA A 556 -34.10 -20.06 20.26
CA ALA A 556 -35.29 -20.92 20.18
C ALA A 556 -35.55 -21.69 21.49
N ASP A 557 -34.55 -21.85 22.36
CA ASP A 557 -34.68 -22.51 23.66
C ASP A 557 -35.23 -21.58 24.76
N ARG A 558 -35.50 -20.31 24.44
CA ARG A 558 -36.07 -19.30 25.36
C ARG A 558 -37.39 -18.72 24.84
N PRO A 559 -38.48 -19.50 24.75
CA PRO A 559 -39.78 -19.00 24.27
C PRO A 559 -40.48 -18.09 25.29
N GLY A 560 -41.33 -17.19 24.78
CA GLY A 560 -42.22 -16.36 25.61
C GLY A 560 -41.60 -15.13 26.31
N GLY A 561 -40.36 -14.77 25.97
CA GLY A 561 -39.70 -13.55 26.41
C GLY A 561 -39.53 -12.51 25.30
N THR A 562 -38.83 -11.42 25.61
CA THR A 562 -38.44 -10.38 24.66
C THR A 562 -36.92 -10.23 24.70
N ALA A 563 -36.29 -10.17 23.53
CA ALA A 563 -34.87 -9.91 23.37
C ALA A 563 -34.65 -8.54 22.72
N LEU A 564 -33.54 -7.89 23.07
CA LEU A 564 -33.02 -6.73 22.34
C LEU A 564 -32.03 -7.26 21.30
N LEU A 565 -32.29 -6.96 20.04
CA LEU A 565 -31.39 -7.27 18.93
C LEU A 565 -30.72 -5.97 18.47
N LEU A 566 -29.40 -6.00 18.32
CA LEU A 566 -28.60 -4.92 17.75
C LEU A 566 -27.91 -5.45 16.50
N ASP A 567 -28.19 -4.85 15.35
CA ASP A 567 -27.39 -5.07 14.15
C ASP A 567 -26.09 -4.27 14.24
N GLU A 568 -25.03 -4.97 14.65
CA GLU A 568 -23.70 -4.39 14.81
C GLU A 568 -23.01 -4.05 13.48
N THR A 569 -23.46 -4.67 12.38
CA THR A 569 -22.88 -4.46 11.05
C THR A 569 -23.27 -3.12 10.44
N ALA A 570 -24.49 -2.66 10.72
CA ALA A 570 -24.99 -1.34 10.30
C ALA A 570 -24.84 -0.25 11.39
N CYS A 571 -24.50 -0.63 12.63
CA CYS A 571 -24.35 0.33 13.72
C CYS A 571 -23.17 1.31 13.49
N ILE A 572 -23.44 2.60 13.67
CA ILE A 572 -22.47 3.69 13.52
C ILE A 572 -21.77 4.10 14.83
N ARG A 573 -22.02 3.38 15.93
CA ARG A 573 -21.40 3.58 17.25
C ARG A 573 -21.50 5.01 17.83
N CYS A 574 -22.59 5.72 17.55
CA CYS A 574 -22.76 7.12 18.01
C CYS A 574 -22.92 7.31 19.53
N GLY A 575 -23.20 6.24 20.29
CA GLY A 575 -23.33 6.30 21.75
C GLY A 575 -24.67 6.83 22.28
N LEU A 576 -25.60 7.29 21.42
CA LEU A 576 -26.90 7.82 21.84
C LEU A 576 -27.73 6.82 22.65
N CYS A 577 -27.67 5.53 22.30
CA CYS A 577 -28.37 4.47 23.03
C CYS A 577 -27.84 4.28 24.46
N ILE A 578 -26.53 4.49 24.69
CA ILE A 578 -25.90 4.46 26.00
C ILE A 578 -26.35 5.67 26.81
N GLU A 579 -26.23 6.87 26.25
CA GLU A 579 -26.63 8.13 26.91
C GLU A 579 -28.11 8.12 27.32
N ARG A 580 -28.96 7.51 26.49
CA ARG A 580 -30.40 7.46 26.74
C ARG A 580 -30.82 6.37 27.72
N CYS A 581 -29.96 5.41 28.06
CA CYS A 581 -30.30 4.21 28.82
C CYS A 581 -30.54 4.51 30.32
N PRO A 582 -31.78 4.51 30.84
CA PRO A 582 -32.02 4.89 32.23
C PRO A 582 -31.40 3.97 33.29
N PRO A 583 -31.34 2.62 33.11
CA PRO A 583 -30.73 1.73 34.10
C PRO A 583 -29.22 1.54 33.92
N ASP A 584 -28.57 2.29 33.02
CA ASP A 584 -27.15 2.11 32.65
C ASP A 584 -26.83 0.65 32.25
N ALA A 585 -27.75 0.04 31.51
CA ALA A 585 -27.63 -1.33 31.02
C ALA A 585 -26.79 -1.44 29.74
N LEU A 586 -26.58 -0.32 29.03
CA LEU A 586 -25.73 -0.27 27.84
C LEU A 586 -24.41 0.39 28.19
N SER A 587 -23.31 -0.17 27.67
CA SER A 587 -21.97 0.40 27.79
C SER A 587 -21.21 0.23 26.47
N MET A 588 -19.96 0.69 26.43
CA MET A 588 -19.09 0.55 25.26
C MET A 588 -17.85 -0.25 25.63
N GLY A 589 -17.42 -1.13 24.75
CA GLY A 589 -16.19 -1.89 24.90
C GLY A 589 -15.39 -1.93 23.61
N VAL A 590 -14.08 -2.17 23.75
CA VAL A 590 -13.18 -2.36 22.62
C VAL A 590 -12.60 -3.77 22.68
N TRP A 591 -12.44 -4.38 21.51
CA TRP A 591 -11.75 -5.65 21.41
C TRP A 591 -10.24 -5.42 21.45
N THR A 592 -9.54 -6.05 22.41
CA THR A 592 -8.07 -5.90 22.55
C THR A 592 -7.27 -6.81 21.62
N GLY A 593 -7.87 -7.34 20.56
CA GLY A 593 -7.16 -8.16 19.58
C GLY A 593 -6.20 -7.34 18.71
N VAL A 594 -5.82 -7.91 17.57
CA VAL A 594 -4.73 -7.44 16.70
C VAL A 594 -4.64 -5.91 16.56
N GLY A 595 -3.44 -5.38 16.83
CA GLY A 595 -3.09 -3.99 16.59
C GLY A 595 -3.32 -3.06 17.79
N VAL A 596 -3.46 -3.57 19.00
CA VAL A 596 -3.52 -2.78 20.25
C VAL A 596 -2.17 -2.88 20.97
N PRO A 597 -1.47 -1.75 21.24
CA PRO A 597 -0.31 -1.76 22.12
C PRO A 597 -0.72 -2.28 23.51
N THR A 598 -0.08 -3.34 24.00
CA THR A 598 -0.35 -3.97 25.30
C THR A 598 0.29 -3.23 26.46
#